data_AF-A0A520A590-F1
#
_entry.id   AF-A0A520A590-F1
#
_cell.length_a   1.000
_cell.length_b   1.000
_cell.length_c   1.000
_cell.angle_alpha   90.00
_cell.angle_beta   90.00
_cell.angle_gamma   90.00
#
_symmetry.space_group_name_H-M   'P 1'
#
loop_
_entity.id
_entity.type
_entity.pdbx_description
1 polymer ?
#
loop_
_entity_poly.entity_id
_entity_poly.type
_entity_poly.pdbx_seq_one_letter_code
_entity_poly.pdbx_strand_id
1 'polypeptide(L)' 'MTVTYMMLAFTTIYLAGTYFYYRHTVKKGTEFRYKPIFLLIIGLLFLLSLYGSVTNQPFNTIVPFIR' A
#
# COMPACT_ATOMS: atom_id res chain seq x y z
N MET A 1 11.49 13.37 -0.69
CA MET A 1 10.09 13.83 -0.54
C MET A 1 9.20 13.40 -1.70
N THR A 2 9.53 13.71 -2.96
CA THR A 2 8.74 13.29 -4.14
C THR A 2 8.47 11.77 -4.18
N VAL A 3 9.49 10.96 -3.90
CA VAL A 3 9.37 9.49 -3.87
C VAL A 3 8.42 8.99 -2.77
N THR A 4 8.45 9.61 -1.58
CA THR A 4 7.55 9.28 -0.47
C THR A 4 6.08 9.51 -0.86
N TYR A 5 5.78 10.66 -1.48
CA TYR A 5 4.43 10.98 -1.93
C TYR A 5 3.97 10.10 -3.10
N MET A 6 4.86 9.77 -4.04
CA MET A 6 4.56 8.83 -5.13
C MET A 6 4.25 7.43 -4.58
N MET A 7 5.07 6.91 -3.66
CA MET A 7 4.82 5.61 -3.04
C MET A 7 3.54 5.60 -2.24
N LEU A 8 3.26 6.66 -1.49
CA LEU A 8 2.02 6.81 -0.75
C LEU A 8 0.80 6.83 -1.69
N ALA A 9 0.84 7.59 -2.79
CA ALA A 9 -0.23 7.64 -3.77
C ALA A 9 -0.47 6.27 -4.43
N PHE A 10 0.60 5.60 -4.89
CA PHE A 10 0.50 4.29 -5.53
C PHE A 10 -0.05 3.21 -4.60
N THR A 11 0.49 3.14 -3.37
CA THR A 11 0.04 2.16 -2.38
C THR A 11 -1.40 2.42 -1.94
N THR A 12 -1.81 3.69 -1.82
CA THR A 12 -3.21 4.08 -1.55
C THR A 12 -4.14 3.62 -2.65
N ILE A 13 -3.82 3.92 -3.92
CA ILE A 13 -4.65 3.54 -5.07
C ILE A 13 -4.76 2.02 -5.16
N TYR A 14 -3.65 1.31 -4.94
CA TYR A 14 -3.63 -0.15 -4.95
C TYR A 14 -4.51 -0.74 -3.84
N LEU A 15 -4.36 -0.26 -2.59
CA LEU A 15 -5.17 -0.71 -1.46
C LEU A 15 -6.65 -0.41 -1.67
N ALA A 16 -6.98 0.79 -2.15
CA ALA A 16 -8.34 1.18 -2.47
C ALA A 16 -8.93 0.27 -3.56
N GLY A 17 -8.20 0.06 -4.66
CA GLY A 17 -8.62 -0.83 -5.75
C GLY A 17 -8.81 -2.28 -5.27
N THR A 18 -7.91 -2.77 -4.42
CA THR A 18 -8.00 -4.11 -3.83
C THR A 18 -9.21 -4.23 -2.91
N TYR A 19 -9.51 -3.19 -2.12
CA TYR A 19 -10.70 -3.14 -1.27
C TYR A 19 -12.00 -3.09 -2.07
N PHE A 20 -12.06 -2.29 -3.14
CA PHE A 20 -13.21 -2.27 -4.05
C PHE A 20 -13.38 -3.61 -4.76
N TYR A 21 -12.29 -4.24 -5.19
CA TYR A 21 -12.32 -5.57 -5.80
C TYR A 21 -12.82 -6.61 -4.79
N TYR A 22 -12.32 -6.61 -3.55
CA TYR A 22 -12.80 -7.46 -2.47
C TYR A 22 -14.31 -7.29 -2.25
N ARG A 23 -14.79 -6.05 -2.13
CA ARG A 23 -16.22 -5.76 -1.97
C ARG A 23 -17.03 -6.21 -3.18
N HIS A 24 -16.49 -6.11 -4.38
CA HIS A 24 -17.14 -6.57 -5.60
C HIS A 24 -17.24 -8.10 -5.65
N THR A 25 -16.17 -8.82 -5.29
CA THR A 25 -16.14 -10.28 -5.23
C THR A 25 -17.07 -10.83 -4.15
N VAL A 26 -17.11 -10.20 -2.97
CA VAL A 26 -18.04 -10.56 -1.88
C VAL A 26 -19.50 -10.39 -2.34
N LYS A 27 -19.82 -9.27 -3.01
CA LYS A 27 -21.17 -9.02 -3.54
C LYS A 27 -21.59 -10.02 -4.62
N LYS A 28 -20.64 -10.54 -5.41
CA LYS A 28 -20.90 -11.48 -6.51
C LYS A 28 -20.75 -12.95 -6.10
N GLY A 29 -20.42 -13.24 -4.84
CA GLY A 29 -20.19 -14.61 -4.37
C GLY A 29 -18.99 -15.31 -5.04
N THR A 30 -18.08 -14.55 -5.65
CA THR A 30 -16.89 -15.08 -6.32
C THR A 30 -15.72 -15.15 -5.35
N GLU A 31 -14.90 -16.19 -5.42
CA GLU A 31 -13.72 -16.34 -4.58
C GLU A 31 -12.72 -15.21 -4.81
N PHE A 32 -12.38 -14.49 -3.74
CA PHE A 32 -11.34 -13.48 -3.77
C PHE A 32 -9.96 -14.15 -3.79
N ARG A 33 -9.47 -14.48 -4.98
CA ARG A 33 -8.15 -15.10 -5.18
C ARG A 33 -7.05 -14.04 -5.17
N TYR A 34 -6.60 -13.65 -3.98
CA TYR A 34 -5.41 -12.81 -3.81
C TYR A 34 -4.40 -13.49 -2.89
N LYS A 35 -3.10 -13.27 -3.14
CA LYS A 35 -2.05 -13.73 -2.24
C LYS A 35 -2.08 -12.86 -0.98
N PRO A 36 -2.51 -13.38 0.19
CA PRO A 36 -2.68 -12.56 1.41
C PRO A 36 -1.37 -11.90 1.86
N ILE A 37 -0.24 -12.56 1.61
CA ILE A 37 1.11 -12.02 1.89
C ILE A 37 1.38 -10.74 1.09
N PHE A 38 0.95 -10.67 -0.16
CA PHE A 38 1.19 -9.51 -1.02
C PHE A 38 0.41 -8.29 -0.55
N LEU A 39 -0.82 -8.50 -0.08
CA LEU A 39 -1.67 -7.48 0.53
C LEU A 39 -1.04 -6.93 1.83
N LEU A 40 -0.49 -7.83 2.67
CA LEU A 40 0.24 -7.46 3.87
C LEU A 40 1.48 -6.61 3.57
N ILE A 41 2.28 -7.01 2.58
CA ILE A 41 3.49 -6.27 2.16
C ILE A 41 3.11 -4.85 1.69
N ILE A 42 2.06 -4.72 0.87
CA ILE A 42 1.63 -3.41 0.37
C ILE A 42 1.02 -2.56 1.49
N GLY A 43 0.28 -3.15 2.42
CA GLY A 43 -0.21 -2.47 3.62
C GLY A 43 0.93 -1.92 4.48
N LEU A 44 1.99 -2.71 4.68
CA LEU A 44 3.20 -2.29 5.39
C LEU A 44 3.92 -1.14 4.68
N LEU A 45 4.11 -1.25 3.36
CA LEU A 45 4.71 -0.18 2.55
C LEU A 45 3.89 1.12 2.61
N PHE A 46 2.56 1.01 2.62
CA PHE A 46 1.68 2.16 2.79
C PHE A 46 1.85 2.82 4.15
N LEU A 47 1.84 2.03 5.25
CA LEU A 47 2.03 2.55 6.60
C LEU A 47 3.39 3.22 6.79
N LEU A 48 4.45 2.61 6.27
CA LEU A 48 5.79 3.22 6.29
C LEU A 48 5.83 4.51 5.46
N SER A 49 5.10 4.56 4.34
CA SER A 49 5.05 5.75 3.48
C SER A 49 4.32 6.87 4.19
N LEU A 50 3.21 6.53 4.86
CA LEU A 50 2.43 7.44 5.68
C LEU A 50 3.26 7.99 6.85
N TYR A 51 4.00 7.12 7.54
CA TYR A 51 4.91 7.52 8.61
C TYR A 51 5.98 8.50 8.12
N GLY A 52 6.62 8.23 6.98
CA GLY A 52 7.59 9.16 6.38
C GLY A 52 6.97 10.49 5.94
N SER A 53 5.73 10.45 5.43
CA SER A 53 5.00 11.67 5.08
C SER A 53 4.64 12.51 6.31
N VAL A 54 4.32 11.90 7.44
CA VAL A 54 3.96 12.62 8.69
C VAL A 54 5.19 13.16 9.40
N THR A 55 6.25 12.36 9.46
CA THR A 55 7.51 12.74 10.15
C THR A 55 8.44 13.61 9.30
N ASN A 56 8.04 13.94 8.07
CA ASN A 56 8.87 14.62 7.08
C ASN A 56 10.23 13.94 6.82
N GLN A 57 10.32 12.63 7.10
CA GLN A 57 11.51 11.86 6.81
C GLN A 57 11.42 11.23 5.42
N PRO A 58 12.48 11.30 4.61
CA PRO A 58 12.47 10.68 3.30
C PRO A 58 12.42 9.15 3.44
N PHE A 59 11.65 8.52 2.54
CA PHE A 59 11.34 7.09 2.62
C PHE A 59 12.59 6.18 2.65
N ASN A 60 13.67 6.62 2.01
CA ASN A 60 14.97 5.95 2.01
C ASN A 60 15.66 5.89 3.39
N THR A 61 15.26 6.73 4.34
CA THR A 61 15.80 6.72 5.71
C THR A 61 15.07 5.71 6.57
N ILE A 62 13.78 5.50 6.30
CA ILE A 62 12.92 4.56 7.03
C ILE A 62 13.12 3.13 6.51
N VAL A 63 13.30 2.97 5.20
CA VAL A 63 13.59 1.68 4.56
C VAL A 63 14.90 1.79 3.76
N PRO A 64 16.06 1.65 4.43
CA PRO A 64 17.37 1.85 3.79
C PRO A 64 17.71 0.78 2.73
N PHE A 65 16.92 -0.30 2.65
CA PHE A 65 17.07 -1.37 1.66
C PHE A 65 16.53 -0.99 0.27
N ILE A 66 15.76 0.10 0.16
CA ILE A 66 15.23 0.62 -1.11
C ILE A 66 16.09 1.84 -1.45
N ARG A 67 17.12 1.63 -2.29
CA ARG A 67 18.05 2.67 -2.76
C ARG A 67 17.60 3.26 -4.08
#